data_AF-A0A1E5IGV5-F1
#
_entry.id   AF-A0A1E5IGV5-F1
#
_cell.length_a   1.000
_cell.length_b   1.000
_cell.length_c   1.000
_cell.angle_alpha   90.00
_cell.angle_beta   90.00
_cell.angle_gamma   90.00
#
_symmetry.space_group_name_H-M   'P 1'
#
loop_
_entity.id
_entity.type
_entity.pdbx_description
1 polymer ?
#
loop_
_entity_poly.entity_id
_entity_poly.type
_entity_poly.pdbx_seq_one_letter_code
_entity_poly.pdbx_strand_id
1 'polypeptide(L)'
;FIVESATGMYGGVISLYGFSTIEERDMYLLIKDEVPGTGAKKAMEYIDKISKSFADFKTAIISKNPSTLNEVFGFTKKTADKLIAALKDKISTVNILSEKKQTGAKTIKNTMVSEAIAGLITLGYKMQQARVAVTNVYEHNENITLEDLIRKSLQYL
;
A
#
# COMPACT_ATOMS: atom_id res chain seq x y z
N PHE A 1 -9.21 -14.58 8.27
CA PHE A 1 -8.62 -13.68 9.28
C PHE A 1 -7.17 -13.48 8.96
N ILE A 2 -6.74 -12.22 8.84
CA ILE A 2 -5.34 -11.88 8.59
C ILE A 2 -4.72 -11.58 9.94
N VAL A 3 -3.59 -12.20 10.25
CA VAL A 3 -2.98 -12.11 11.57
C VAL A 3 -1.58 -11.51 11.43
N GLU A 4 -1.34 -10.44 12.16
CA GLU A 4 -0.05 -9.76 12.23
C GLU A 4 0.56 -9.95 13.62
N SER A 5 1.79 -10.43 13.68
CA SER A 5 2.53 -10.55 14.93
C SER A 5 3.34 -9.28 15.19
N ALA A 6 3.14 -8.63 16.34
CA ALA A 6 3.97 -7.53 16.78
C ALA A 6 4.83 -7.97 17.96
N THR A 7 6.15 -7.90 17.79
CA THR A 7 7.13 -8.19 18.85
C THR A 7 7.64 -6.88 19.43
N GLY A 8 7.68 -6.78 20.77
CA GLY A 8 8.26 -5.62 21.44
C GLY A 8 9.76 -5.49 21.21
N MET A 9 10.27 -4.26 21.18
CA MET A 9 11.67 -3.90 20.83
C MET A 9 12.76 -4.58 21.70
N TYR A 10 12.40 -5.14 22.86
CA TYR A 10 13.31 -5.84 23.78
C TYR A 10 13.04 -7.36 23.88
N GLY A 11 12.45 -7.99 22.86
CA GLY A 11 12.28 -9.46 22.84
C GLY A 11 11.29 -9.99 23.88
N GLY A 12 10.12 -9.35 23.97
CA GLY A 12 9.04 -9.71 24.90
C GLY A 12 7.85 -10.43 24.23
N VAL A 13 6.71 -10.45 24.95
CA VAL A 13 5.43 -11.09 24.56
C VAL A 13 5.05 -10.77 23.11
N ILE A 14 4.79 -11.81 22.33
CA ILE A 14 4.29 -11.71 20.95
C ILE A 14 2.79 -11.41 21.03
N SER A 15 2.40 -10.22 20.60
CA SER A 15 0.98 -9.84 20.48
C SER A 15 0.51 -10.12 19.06
N LEU A 16 -0.55 -10.93 18.94
CA LEU A 16 -1.21 -11.22 17.67
C LEU A 16 -2.38 -10.25 17.48
N TYR A 17 -2.37 -9.53 16.38
CA TYR A 17 -3.45 -8.64 15.97
C TYR A 17 -4.17 -9.23 14.76
N GLY A 18 -5.48 -9.39 14.88
CA GLY A 18 -6.34 -9.93 13.81
C GLY A 18 -7.06 -8.81 13.07
N PHE A 19 -7.09 -8.90 11.73
CA PHE A 19 -7.80 -7.99 10.85
C PHE A 19 -8.79 -8.74 9.96
N SER A 20 -9.94 -8.12 9.72
CA SER A 20 -10.99 -8.65 8.85
C SER A 20 -10.64 -8.44 7.38
N THR A 21 -10.02 -7.30 7.06
CA THR A 21 -9.63 -6.93 5.69
C THR A 21 -8.13 -6.66 5.55
N ILE A 22 -7.60 -6.80 4.33
CA ILE A 22 -6.20 -6.47 4.04
C ILE A 22 -5.96 -4.97 4.17
N GLU A 23 -6.97 -4.15 3.85
CA GLU A 23 -6.89 -2.69 3.96
C GLU A 23 -6.68 -2.24 5.40
N GLU A 24 -7.38 -2.85 6.36
CA GLU A 24 -7.19 -2.57 7.79
C GLU A 24 -5.78 -2.92 8.25
N ARG A 25 -5.24 -4.07 7.83
CA ARG A 25 -3.87 -4.48 8.16
C ARG A 25 -2.84 -3.50 7.57
N ASP A 26 -2.98 -3.15 6.29
CA ASP A 26 -2.01 -2.27 5.62
C ASP A 26 -2.03 -0.87 6.24
N MET A 27 -3.20 -0.39 6.64
CA MET A 27 -3.34 0.84 7.42
C MET A 27 -2.71 0.74 8.80
N TYR A 28 -2.90 -0.39 9.49
CA TYR A 28 -2.34 -0.61 10.81
C TYR A 28 -0.82 -0.52 10.78
N LEU A 29 -0.20 -1.21 9.83
CA LEU A 29 1.24 -1.19 9.63
C LEU A 29 1.71 0.22 9.31
N LEU A 30 1.01 0.93 8.41
CA LEU A 30 1.34 2.31 8.06
C LEU A 30 1.28 3.24 9.29
N ILE A 31 0.21 3.16 10.08
CA ILE A 31 0.05 3.98 11.28
C ILE A 31 1.13 3.64 12.31
N LYS A 32 1.42 2.36 12.51
CA LYS A 32 2.42 1.90 13.48
C LYS A 32 3.84 2.36 13.10
N ASP A 33 4.19 2.29 11.82
CA ASP A 33 5.56 2.54 11.38
C ASP A 33 5.82 4.04 11.12
N GLU A 34 4.82 4.78 10.66
CA GLU A 34 4.97 6.21 10.30
C GLU A 34 4.69 7.17 11.46
N VAL A 35 3.85 6.79 12.43
CA VAL A 35 3.40 7.72 13.47
C VAL A 35 4.29 7.60 14.72
N PRO A 36 5.13 8.60 15.03
CA PRO A 36 6.07 8.51 16.14
C PRO A 36 5.35 8.49 17.49
N GLY A 37 5.67 7.48 18.31
CA GLY A 37 5.07 7.29 19.63
C GLY A 37 3.73 6.53 19.61
N THR A 38 3.34 5.97 18.46
CA THR A 38 2.19 5.09 18.30
C THR A 38 2.67 3.65 18.26
N GLY A 39 2.70 2.99 19.43
CA GLY A 39 2.99 1.56 19.50
C GLY A 39 1.81 0.70 19.00
N ALA A 40 2.05 -0.62 18.90
CA ALA A 40 1.09 -1.61 18.41
C ALA A 40 -0.32 -1.50 19.04
N LYS A 41 -0.40 -1.23 20.35
CA LYS A 41 -1.67 -1.04 21.08
C LYS A 41 -2.44 0.22 20.64
N LYS A 42 -1.74 1.36 20.54
CA LYS A 42 -2.36 2.62 20.11
C LYS A 42 -2.75 2.59 18.64
N ALA A 43 -1.95 1.95 17.79
CA ALA A 43 -2.29 1.75 16.39
C ALA A 43 -3.59 0.95 16.26
N MET A 44 -3.78 -0.10 17.08
CA MET A 44 -5.01 -0.89 17.07
C MET A 44 -6.23 -0.06 17.51
N GLU A 45 -6.11 0.73 18.58
CA GLU A 45 -7.18 1.66 19.00
C GLU A 45 -7.56 2.65 17.88
N TYR A 46 -6.61 3.03 17.03
CA TYR A 46 -6.86 3.92 15.90
C TYR A 46 -7.60 3.17 14.79
N ILE A 47 -7.21 1.93 14.50
CA ILE A 47 -7.92 1.05 13.56
C ILE A 47 -9.37 0.83 13.99
N ASP A 48 -9.62 0.53 15.27
CA ASP A 48 -10.98 0.32 15.78
C ASP A 48 -11.86 1.56 15.60
N LYS A 49 -11.28 2.75 15.79
CA LYS A 49 -11.98 4.03 15.56
C LYS A 49 -12.29 4.26 14.09
N ILE A 50 -11.34 3.98 13.19
CA ILE A 50 -11.51 4.22 11.74
C ILE A 50 -12.28 3.11 11.03
N SER A 51 -12.41 1.91 11.62
CA SER A 51 -13.15 0.78 11.03
C SER A 51 -14.61 1.14 10.72
N LYS A 52 -15.17 2.16 11.40
CA LYS A 52 -16.48 2.75 11.06
C LYS A 52 -16.55 3.37 9.66
N SER A 53 -15.48 4.04 9.20
CA SER A 53 -15.41 4.61 7.85
C SER A 53 -13.96 4.88 7.44
N PHE A 54 -13.37 3.89 6.78
CA PHE A 54 -11.99 3.94 6.31
C PHE A 54 -11.78 4.95 5.17
N ALA A 55 -12.80 5.13 4.32
CA ALA A 55 -12.79 6.09 3.21
C ALA A 55 -12.79 7.53 3.70
N ASP A 56 -13.57 7.85 4.73
CA ASP A 56 -13.63 9.21 5.30
C ASP A 56 -12.33 9.57 6.00
N PHE A 57 -11.70 8.61 6.69
CA PHE A 57 -10.41 8.83 7.31
C PHE A 57 -9.31 9.12 6.27
N LYS A 58 -9.26 8.33 5.17
CA LYS A 58 -8.36 8.60 4.04
C LYS A 58 -8.58 10.01 3.48
N THR A 59 -9.83 10.36 3.22
CA THR A 59 -10.21 11.68 2.67
C THR A 59 -9.82 12.81 3.61
N ALA A 60 -10.01 12.65 4.91
CA ALA A 60 -9.69 13.66 5.89
C ALA A 60 -8.18 13.90 6.04
N ILE A 61 -7.35 12.86 5.87
CA ILE A 61 -5.89 13.00 5.81
C ILE A 61 -5.46 13.77 4.55
N ILE A 62 -6.02 13.39 3.38
CA ILE A 62 -5.70 14.04 2.10
C ILE A 62 -6.10 15.52 2.12
N SER A 63 -7.31 15.81 2.62
CA SER A 63 -7.83 17.17 2.77
C SER A 63 -7.20 17.96 3.91
N LYS A 64 -6.22 17.38 4.63
CA LYS A 64 -5.52 17.99 5.77
C LYS A 64 -6.47 18.62 6.79
N ASN A 65 -7.60 17.96 7.07
CA ASN A 65 -8.64 18.49 7.94
C ASN A 65 -8.61 17.80 9.33
N PRO A 66 -7.88 18.37 10.32
CA PRO A 66 -7.81 17.81 11.66
C PRO A 66 -9.14 17.90 12.42
N SER A 67 -10.05 18.81 12.05
CA SER A 67 -11.37 18.92 12.68
C SER A 67 -12.21 17.68 12.40
N THR A 68 -12.19 17.17 11.17
CA THR A 68 -12.88 15.93 10.81
C THR A 68 -12.32 14.73 11.59
N LEU A 69 -11.01 14.64 11.79
CA LEU A 69 -10.41 13.58 12.63
C LEU A 69 -10.84 13.69 14.10
N ASN A 70 -11.05 14.90 14.59
CA ASN A 70 -11.46 15.14 15.97
C ASN A 70 -12.96 14.86 16.16
N GLU A 71 -13.82 15.43 15.33
CA GLU A 71 -15.28 15.30 15.46
C GLU A 71 -15.81 13.92 15.08
N VAL A 72 -15.29 13.33 13.99
CA VAL A 72 -15.81 12.06 13.47
C VAL A 72 -15.19 10.86 14.21
N PHE A 73 -13.90 10.92 14.51
CA PHE A 73 -13.15 9.78 15.05
C PHE A 73 -12.69 9.99 16.51
N GLY A 74 -12.93 11.17 17.10
CA GLY A 74 -12.57 11.45 18.50
C GLY A 74 -11.06 11.46 18.74
N PHE A 75 -10.27 11.92 17.76
CA PHE A 75 -8.83 12.13 17.93
C PHE A 75 -8.55 13.51 18.56
N THR A 76 -7.63 13.57 19.53
CA THR A 76 -7.19 14.88 20.04
C THR A 76 -6.48 15.68 18.95
N LYS A 77 -6.60 17.02 18.99
CA LYS A 77 -5.97 17.93 18.01
C LYS A 77 -4.49 17.60 17.75
N LYS A 78 -3.73 17.34 18.82
CA LYS A 78 -2.30 17.00 18.74
C LYS A 78 -2.04 15.64 18.07
N THR A 79 -2.93 14.67 18.24
CA THR A 79 -2.84 13.37 17.56
C THR A 79 -3.28 13.47 16.10
N ALA A 80 -4.35 14.21 15.82
CA ALA A 80 -4.84 14.44 14.46
C ALA A 80 -3.77 15.13 13.59
N ASP A 81 -3.13 16.18 14.10
CA ASP A 81 -2.05 16.88 13.40
C ASP A 81 -0.85 15.95 13.10
N LYS A 82 -0.49 15.09 14.06
CA LYS A 82 0.57 14.08 13.87
C LYS A 82 0.20 13.04 12.81
N LEU A 83 -1.02 12.53 12.86
CA LEU A 83 -1.52 11.56 11.89
C LEU A 83 -1.51 12.16 10.48
N ILE A 84 -2.02 13.38 10.32
CA ILE A 84 -2.01 14.06 9.02
C ILE A 84 -0.58 14.30 8.56
N ALA A 85 0.31 14.78 9.42
CA ALA A 85 1.70 15.06 9.04
C ALA A 85 2.47 13.80 8.63
N ALA A 86 2.31 12.70 9.35
CA ALA A 86 2.99 11.44 9.07
C ALA A 86 2.40 10.69 7.87
N LEU A 87 1.07 10.73 7.71
CA LEU A 87 0.37 9.91 6.73
C LEU A 87 0.12 10.63 5.40
N LYS A 88 0.10 11.98 5.34
CA LYS A 88 -0.19 12.71 4.09
C LYS A 88 0.71 12.30 2.92
N ASP A 89 2.00 12.06 3.19
CA ASP A 89 2.99 11.77 2.15
C ASP A 89 2.96 10.28 1.75
N LYS A 90 2.41 9.41 2.61
CA LYS A 90 2.41 7.95 2.41
C LYS A 90 1.04 7.38 2.04
N ILE A 91 -0.05 8.05 2.39
CA ILE A 91 -1.41 7.58 2.12
C ILE A 91 -1.76 7.61 0.62
N SER A 92 -1.12 8.50 -0.15
CA SER A 92 -1.18 8.49 -1.61
C SER A 92 -0.59 7.21 -2.21
N THR A 93 0.39 6.60 -1.54
CA THR A 93 0.96 5.30 -1.93
C THR A 93 0.04 4.14 -1.54
N VAL A 94 -0.76 4.29 -0.49
CA VAL A 94 -1.71 3.25 -0.06
C VAL A 94 -2.87 3.08 -1.04
N ASN A 95 -3.35 4.13 -1.71
CA ASN A 95 -4.31 3.94 -2.81
C ASN A 95 -3.72 3.06 -3.93
N ILE A 96 -2.43 3.26 -4.24
CA ILE A 96 -1.71 2.45 -5.24
C ILE A 96 -1.55 1.00 -4.76
N LEU A 97 -1.46 0.74 -3.46
CA LEU A 97 -1.31 -0.61 -2.89
C LEU A 97 -2.65 -1.34 -2.67
N SER A 98 -3.70 -0.64 -2.24
CA SER A 98 -5.06 -1.18 -2.09
C SER A 98 -5.69 -1.52 -3.45
N GLU A 99 -5.56 -0.64 -4.46
CA GLU A 99 -6.00 -0.97 -5.82
C GLU A 99 -5.16 -2.09 -6.46
N LYS A 100 -3.87 -2.19 -6.08
CA LYS A 100 -2.96 -3.26 -6.51
C LYS A 100 -3.20 -4.59 -5.81
N LYS A 101 -4.06 -4.69 -4.79
CA LYS A 101 -4.44 -5.97 -4.16
C LYS A 101 -5.90 -6.38 -4.35
N GLN A 102 -6.81 -5.44 -4.60
CA GLN A 102 -8.23 -5.77 -4.78
C GLN A 102 -8.60 -6.26 -6.18
N THR A 103 -7.64 -6.32 -7.11
CA THR A 103 -7.87 -6.86 -8.45
C THR A 103 -7.02 -8.11 -8.67
N GLY A 104 -7.40 -9.25 -8.09
CA GLY A 104 -6.67 -10.52 -8.27
C GLY A 104 -6.40 -10.91 -9.74
N ALA A 105 -7.20 -10.42 -10.68
CA ALA A 105 -6.99 -10.59 -12.12
C ALA A 105 -6.18 -9.47 -12.81
N LYS A 106 -5.97 -8.30 -12.18
CA LYS A 106 -5.17 -7.17 -12.70
C LYS A 106 -3.81 -7.05 -11.99
N THR A 107 -3.69 -7.57 -10.77
CA THR A 107 -2.45 -7.66 -9.98
C THR A 107 -1.46 -8.63 -10.59
N ILE A 108 -1.89 -9.84 -11.00
CA ILE A 108 -0.99 -10.79 -11.69
C ILE A 108 -0.47 -10.15 -12.98
N LYS A 109 -1.35 -9.45 -13.70
CA LYS A 109 -1.03 -8.70 -14.93
C LYS A 109 0.01 -7.60 -14.69
N ASN A 110 -0.17 -6.82 -13.61
CA ASN A 110 0.72 -5.71 -13.28
C ASN A 110 2.06 -6.19 -12.66
N THR A 111 2.06 -7.31 -11.94
CA THR A 111 3.29 -7.95 -11.45
C THR A 111 4.12 -8.48 -12.61
N MET A 112 3.52 -9.18 -13.58
CA MET A 112 4.25 -9.66 -14.78
C MET A 112 4.84 -8.49 -15.59
N VAL A 113 4.09 -7.41 -15.79
CA VAL A 113 4.59 -6.21 -16.48
C VAL A 113 5.73 -5.56 -15.68
N SER A 114 5.60 -5.45 -14.37
CA SER A 114 6.63 -4.87 -13.51
C SER A 114 7.91 -5.72 -13.45
N GLU A 115 7.77 -7.05 -13.42
CA GLU A 115 8.90 -7.99 -13.45
C GLU A 115 9.59 -7.98 -14.80
N ALA A 116 8.84 -7.92 -15.91
CA ALA A 116 9.43 -7.80 -17.24
C ALA A 116 10.21 -6.47 -17.40
N ILE A 117 9.67 -5.36 -16.90
CA ILE A 117 10.37 -4.07 -16.90
C ILE A 117 11.66 -4.14 -16.06
N ALA A 118 11.61 -4.74 -14.87
CA ALA A 118 12.78 -4.90 -14.01
C ALA A 118 13.86 -5.79 -14.67
N GLY A 119 13.45 -6.86 -15.37
CA GLY A 119 14.34 -7.70 -16.17
C GLY A 119 15.04 -6.92 -17.28
N LEU A 120 14.29 -6.12 -18.05
CA LEU A 120 14.86 -5.28 -19.12
C LEU A 120 15.82 -4.22 -18.59
N ILE A 121 15.50 -3.61 -17.43
CA ILE A 121 16.42 -2.66 -16.78
C ILE A 121 17.71 -3.37 -16.35
N THR A 122 17.61 -4.60 -15.83
CA THR A 122 18.78 -5.42 -15.45
C THR A 122 19.66 -5.76 -16.66
N LEU A 123 19.07 -5.90 -17.84
CA LEU A 123 19.78 -6.07 -19.11
C LEU A 123 20.41 -4.78 -19.65
N GLY A 124 20.19 -3.64 -19.00
CA GLY A 124 20.81 -2.35 -19.33
C GLY A 124 19.91 -1.38 -20.12
N TYR A 125 18.63 -1.70 -20.31
CA TYR A 125 17.70 -0.82 -21.03
C TYR A 125 17.13 0.28 -20.12
N LYS A 126 16.86 1.46 -20.72
CA LYS A 126 16.30 2.60 -19.97
C LYS A 126 14.86 2.30 -19.54
N MET A 127 14.50 2.71 -18.32
CA MET A 127 13.17 2.49 -17.72
C MET A 127 12.00 2.91 -18.62
N GLN A 128 12.12 4.03 -19.34
CA GLN A 128 11.06 4.50 -20.24
C GLN A 128 10.92 3.59 -21.47
N GLN A 129 12.02 3.14 -22.07
CA GLN A 129 12.01 2.24 -23.22
C GLN A 129 11.46 0.86 -22.83
N ALA A 130 11.92 0.31 -21.71
CA ALA A 130 11.44 -0.96 -21.17
C ALA A 130 9.93 -0.93 -20.91
N ARG A 131 9.41 0.16 -20.34
CA ARG A 131 7.98 0.33 -20.09
C ARG A 131 7.17 0.34 -21.39
N VAL A 132 7.59 1.12 -22.38
CA VAL A 132 6.88 1.23 -23.67
C VAL A 132 6.83 -0.12 -24.40
N ALA A 133 7.96 -0.82 -24.45
CA ALA A 133 8.03 -2.12 -25.12
C ALA A 133 7.14 -3.18 -24.44
N VAL A 134 7.21 -3.29 -23.11
CA VAL A 134 6.41 -4.25 -22.35
C VAL A 134 4.92 -3.93 -22.45
N THR A 135 4.51 -2.67 -22.32
CA THR A 135 3.11 -2.28 -22.45
C THR A 135 2.57 -2.58 -23.84
N ASN A 136 3.32 -2.30 -24.90
CA ASN A 136 2.85 -2.53 -26.27
C ASN A 136 2.69 -4.03 -26.60
N VAL A 137 3.63 -4.87 -26.18
CA VAL A 137 3.55 -6.33 -26.36
C VAL A 137 2.38 -6.91 -25.56
N TYR A 138 2.16 -6.37 -24.37
CA TYR A 138 1.11 -6.80 -23.46
C TYR A 138 -0.29 -6.46 -23.98
N GLU A 139 -0.49 -5.27 -24.54
CA GLU A 139 -1.78 -4.87 -25.13
C GLU A 139 -2.17 -5.71 -26.35
N HIS A 140 -1.17 -6.24 -27.08
CA HIS A 140 -1.41 -7.09 -28.25
C HIS A 140 -1.52 -8.58 -27.92
N ASN A 141 -1.30 -9.01 -26.67
CA ASN A 141 -1.31 -10.43 -26.28
C ASN A 141 -1.88 -10.62 -24.86
N GLU A 142 -3.18 -10.86 -24.74
CA GLU A 142 -3.86 -11.04 -23.44
C GLU A 142 -3.53 -12.36 -22.70
N ASN A 143 -2.77 -13.27 -23.30
CA ASN A 143 -2.43 -14.58 -22.72
C ASN A 143 -0.94 -14.93 -22.93
N ILE A 144 -0.06 -14.09 -22.39
CA ILE A 144 1.40 -14.25 -22.53
C ILE A 144 2.06 -14.59 -21.19
N THR A 145 3.03 -15.50 -21.21
CA THR A 145 3.86 -15.83 -20.04
C THR A 145 4.91 -14.73 -19.79
N LEU A 146 5.48 -14.68 -18.59
CA LEU A 146 6.51 -13.69 -18.24
C LEU A 146 7.73 -13.78 -19.15
N GLU A 147 8.19 -15.01 -19.43
CA GLU A 147 9.33 -15.26 -20.31
C GLU A 147 9.06 -14.82 -21.75
N ASP A 148 7.86 -15.11 -22.27
CA ASP A 148 7.47 -14.65 -23.61
C ASP A 148 7.31 -13.14 -23.68
N LEU A 149 6.82 -12.51 -22.60
CA LEU A 149 6.70 -11.05 -22.50
C LEU A 149 8.08 -10.39 -22.59
N ILE A 150 9.07 -10.90 -21.87
CA ILE A 150 10.46 -10.39 -21.92
C ILE A 150 11.05 -10.60 -23.32
N ARG A 151 10.90 -11.80 -23.90
CA ARG A 151 11.44 -12.12 -25.23
C ARG A 151 10.85 -11.24 -26.33
N LYS A 152 9.53 -11.07 -26.36
CA LYS A 152 8.85 -10.20 -27.34
C LYS A 152 9.17 -8.72 -27.11
N SER A 153 9.34 -8.29 -25.85
CA SER A 153 9.73 -6.90 -25.54
C SER A 153 11.15 -6.59 -26.01
N LEU A 154 12.08 -7.56 -25.91
CA LEU A 154 13.43 -7.43 -26.47
C LEU A 154 13.43 -7.37 -28.00
N GLN A 155 12.50 -8.07 -28.66
CA GLN A 155 12.35 -8.00 -30.12
C GLN A 155 11.82 -6.63 -30.59
N TYR A 156 11.16 -5.89 -29.69
CA TYR A 156 10.58 -4.58 -29.96
C TYR A 156 11.51 -3.40 -29.59
N LEU A 157 12.58 -3.65 -28.83
CA LEU A 157 13.57 -2.68 -28.37
C LEU A 157 14.78 -2.58 -29.32
#